data_AF-R7UD11-F1
#
_entry.id   AF-R7UD11-F1
#
_cell.length_a   1.000
_cell.length_b   1.000
_cell.length_c   1.000
_cell.angle_alpha   90.00
_cell.angle_beta   90.00
_cell.angle_gamma   90.00
#
_symmetry.space_group_name_H-M   'P 1'
#
loop_
_entity.id
_entity.type
_entity.pdbx_description
1 polymer ?
#
loop_
_entity_poly.entity_id
_entity_poly.type
_entity_poly.pdbx_seq_one_letter_code
_entity_poly.pdbx_strand_id
1 'polypeptide(L)' 'IVVRLVNGANEREGRVEIAHAGQWGTICDDDFGKQEADVICRSLGYRYVLAA' A
#
# COMPACT_ATOMS: atom_id res chain seq x y z
N ILE A 1 -3.97 -0.77 -11.97
CA ILE A 1 -3.72 -1.50 -10.70
C ILE A 1 -4.52 -0.78 -9.63
N VAL A 2 -5.37 -1.50 -8.90
CA VAL A 2 -6.15 -0.93 -7.79
C VAL A 2 -5.41 -1.27 -6.50
N VAL A 3 -5.29 -0.30 -5.60
CA VAL A 3 -4.60 -0.45 -4.32
C VAL A 3 -5.57 -0.17 -3.19
N ARG A 4 -5.46 -0.90 -2.09
CA ARG A 4 -6.16 -0.61 -0.84
C ARG A 4 -5.25 -0.86 0.36
N LEU A 5 -5.54 -0.15 1.45
CA LEU A 5 -4.97 -0.44 2.77
C LEU A 5 -6.01 -1.22 3.58
N VAL A 6 -5.57 -2.29 4.23
CA VAL A 6 -6.45 -3.13 5.07
C VAL A 6 -5.84 -3.36 6.44
N ASN A 7 -6.68 -3.56 7.46
CA ASN A 7 -6.28 -3.86 8.83
C ASN A 7 -5.38 -2.78 9.49
N GLY A 8 -5.47 -1.52 9.10
CA GLY A 8 -4.88 -0.41 9.84
C GLY A 8 -5.88 0.26 10.78
N ALA A 9 -5.39 1.16 11.63
CA ALA A 9 -6.22 1.90 12.58
C ALA A 9 -7.17 2.91 11.92
N ASN A 10 -6.87 3.35 10.70
CA ASN A 10 -7.66 4.31 9.92
C ASN A 10 -7.42 4.12 8.41
N GLU A 11 -8.01 4.96 7.57
CA GLU A 11 -7.95 4.85 6.10
C GLU A 11 -6.57 5.10 5.48
N ARG A 12 -5.59 5.60 6.25
CA ARG A 12 -4.24 5.98 5.80
C ARG A 12 -3.16 5.02 6.26
N GLU A 13 -3.53 3.95 6.93
CA GLU A 13 -2.63 2.94 7.48
C GLU A 13 -3.16 1.55 7.15
N GLY A 14 -2.26 0.58 7.01
CA GLY A 14 -2.60 -0.83 6.93
C GLY A 14 -1.66 -1.60 6.02
N ARG A 15 -1.91 -2.90 5.93
CA ARG A 15 -1.26 -3.76 4.96
C ARG A 15 -1.71 -3.35 3.55
N VAL A 16 -0.75 -3.22 2.65
CA VAL A 16 -1.01 -2.95 1.24
C VAL A 16 -1.55 -4.21 0.56
N GLU A 17 -2.67 -4.07 -0.13
CA GLU A 17 -3.18 -5.09 -1.05
C GLU A 17 -3.39 -4.49 -2.44
N ILE A 18 -3.02 -5.27 -3.45
CA ILE A 18 -3.15 -4.90 -4.86
C ILE A 18 -4.12 -5.84 -5.57
N ALA A 19 -4.92 -5.28 -6.48
CA ALA A 19 -5.77 -6.07 -7.38
C ALA A 19 -5.01 -6.39 -8.66
N HIS A 20 -4.73 -7.67 -8.88
CA HIS A 20 -4.11 -8.21 -10.09
C HIS A 20 -4.96 -9.35 -10.63
N ALA A 21 -5.27 -9.33 -11.93
CA ALA A 21 -6.13 -10.34 -12.59
C ALA A 21 -7.49 -10.59 -11.87
N GLY A 22 -8.08 -9.55 -11.29
CA GLY A 22 -9.36 -9.65 -10.55
C GLY A 22 -9.24 -10.25 -9.15
N GLN A 23 -8.03 -10.54 -8.67
CA GLN A 23 -7.77 -11.08 -7.35
C GLN A 23 -6.97 -10.10 -6.50
N TRP A 24 -7.25 -10.09 -5.20
CA TRP A 24 -6.49 -9.32 -4.23
C TRP A 24 -5.33 -10.15 -3.71
N GLY A 25 -4.15 -9.54 -3.66
CA GLY A 25 -2.93 -10.15 -3.12
C GLY A 25 -2.11 -9.16 -2.31
N THR A 26 -1.19 -9.71 -1.52
CA THR A 26 -0.20 -8.94 -0.75
C THR A 26 1.06 -8.71 -1.57
N ILE A 27 1.87 -7.74 -1.14
CA ILE A 27 3.22 -7.51 -1.66
C ILE A 27 4.21 -8.23 -0.74
N CYS A 28 5.25 -8.86 -1.30
CA CYS A 28 6.34 -9.43 -0.52
C CYS A 28 7.06 -8.29 0.21
N ASP A 29 7.40 -8.48 1.48
CA ASP A 29 8.09 -7.47 2.29
C ASP A 29 9.59 -7.39 1.99
N ASP A 30 10.17 -8.46 1.42
CA ASP A 30 11.52 -8.42 0.86
C ASP A 30 11.67 -7.28 -0.16
N ASP A 31 12.59 -6.35 0.13
CA ASP A 31 12.84 -5.10 -0.61
C ASP A 31 11.65 -4.13 -0.70
N PHE A 32 10.59 -4.35 0.08
CA PHE A 32 9.51 -3.38 0.22
C PHE A 32 9.85 -2.36 1.31
N GLY A 33 10.31 -1.20 0.88
CA GLY A 33 10.73 -0.14 1.78
C GLY A 33 9.88 1.12 1.71
N LYS A 34 10.44 2.17 2.31
CA LYS A 34 9.81 3.49 2.37
C LYS A 34 9.58 4.08 0.98
N GLN A 35 10.43 3.77 0.00
CA GLN A 35 10.31 4.33 -1.35
C GLN A 35 9.09 3.76 -2.08
N GLU A 36 8.89 2.45 -1.97
CA GLU A 36 7.77 1.71 -2.54
C GLU A 36 6.46 2.12 -1.87
N ALA A 37 6.47 2.20 -0.54
CA ALA A 37 5.31 2.66 0.22
C ALA A 37 4.92 4.12 -0.08
N ASP A 38 5.90 5.01 -0.35
CA ASP A 38 5.64 6.40 -0.73
C ASP A 38 4.93 6.51 -2.08
N VAL A 39 5.30 5.65 -3.05
CA VAL A 39 4.60 5.55 -4.34
C VAL A 39 3.15 5.11 -4.13
N ILE A 40 2.92 4.13 -3.25
CA ILE A 40 1.56 3.66 -2.92
C ILE A 40 0.74 4.76 -2.25
N CYS A 41 1.28 5.45 -1.23
CA CYS A 41 0.60 6.56 -0.58
C CYS A 41 0.18 7.63 -1.58
N ARG A 42 1.07 8.02 -2.50
CA ARG A 42 0.75 8.98 -3.57
C ARG A 42 -0.33 8.48 -4.52
N SER A 43 -0.32 7.20 -4.88
CA SER A 43 -1.35 6.59 -5.74
C SER A 43 -2.75 6.61 -5.11
N LEU A 44 -2.82 6.59 -3.77
CA LEU A 44 -4.05 6.69 -2.99
C LEU A 44 -4.47 8.15 -2.73
N GLY A 45 -3.72 9.14 -3.22
CA GLY A 45 -4.00 10.57 -3.02
C GLY A 45 -3.43 11.16 -1.73
N TYR A 46 -2.56 10.43 -1.01
CA TYR A 46 -1.84 10.93 0.15
C TYR A 46 -0.52 11.59 -0.25
N ARG A 47 0.02 12.44 0.63
CA ARG A 47 1.17 13.29 0.29
C ARG A 47 2.52 12.57 0.39
N TYR A 48 2.71 11.80 1.46
CA TYR A 48 3.94 11.08 1.76
C TYR A 48 3.67 9.91 2.71
N VAL A 49 4.56 8.94 2.71
CA VAL A 49 4.56 7.86 3.72
C VAL A 49 5.29 8.28 5.00
N LEU A 50 4.75 7.88 6.15
CA LEU A 50 5.40 8.07 7.45
C LEU A 50 6.37 6.92 7.77
N ALA A 51 5.89 5.68 7.62
CA ALA A 51 6.65 4.44 7.82
C ALA A 51 6.16 3.35 6.85
N ALA A 52 7.07 2.42 6.51
CA ALA A 52 6.80 1.22 5.72
C ALA A 52 7.10 -0.01 6.58
#